data_AF-A0A968RLM6-F1
#
_entry.id   AF-A0A968RLM6-F1
#
_cell.length_a   1.000
_cell.length_b   1.000
_cell.length_c   1.000
_cell.angle_alpha   90.00
_cell.angle_beta   90.00
_cell.angle_gamma   90.00
#
_symmetry.space_group_name_H-M   'P 1'
#
loop_
_entity.id
_entity.type
_entity.pdbx_description
1 polymer ?
#
loop_
_entity_poly.entity_id
_entity_poly.type
_entity_poly.pdbx_seq_one_letter_code
_entity_poly.pdbx_strand_id
1 'polypeptide(L)'
;MKSRLLHRLNILNISWGTLQQEGKQDKGSFKEYWKLKWQPEFAIQLIEASRWGNTVVETATNCMLEKANQNEQIVAIVQLLEQAMLADLNEAFTVLIDKLQAAAARAQDVFRLMQVFTTSVRILRYGSVRAWNAASLQTLIDQLMVRITVALPAACSRIDDDLAAEVVTHIRNLHDAIQTLQQTEHQTAWYEALQQLEATTEVHPQVEGYVIRLLFDKQRLLPVAVEKRMQFTFSKGNSPLYATYWLEGFLQGSGLVLIYHQELWQVLDEWVHHLEEANFLEVVPMLRRAFSTFSAA
;
A
#
# COMPACT_ATOMS: atom_id res chain seq x y z
N MET A 1 -1.44 -9.34 23.75
CA MET A 1 -2.01 -10.68 23.45
C MET A 1 -2.76 -10.56 22.14
N LYS A 2 -2.42 -11.36 21.11
CA LYS A 2 -3.15 -11.38 19.82
C LYS A 2 -4.45 -12.16 20.02
N SER A 3 -5.58 -11.70 19.47
CA SER A 3 -6.90 -12.34 19.64
C SER A 3 -7.08 -13.55 18.71
N ARG A 4 -6.18 -14.54 18.85
CA ARG A 4 -6.06 -15.71 17.95
C ARG A 4 -7.39 -16.46 17.80
N LEU A 5 -8.11 -16.65 18.91
CA LEU A 5 -9.41 -17.36 18.88
C LEU A 5 -10.43 -16.64 18.02
N LEU A 6 -10.56 -15.31 18.14
CA LEU A 6 -11.52 -14.53 17.36
C LEU A 6 -11.17 -14.53 15.87
N HIS A 7 -9.88 -14.46 15.53
CA HIS A 7 -9.42 -14.61 14.14
C HIS A 7 -9.73 -16.01 13.59
N ARG A 8 -9.50 -17.08 14.37
CA ARG A 8 -9.84 -18.46 13.98
C ARG A 8 -11.34 -18.63 13.74
N LEU A 9 -12.18 -18.07 14.61
CA LEU A 9 -13.63 -18.13 14.45
C LEU A 9 -14.11 -17.34 13.23
N ASN A 10 -13.53 -16.18 12.94
CA ASN A 10 -13.85 -15.43 11.74
C ASN A 10 -13.46 -16.17 10.45
N ILE A 11 -12.36 -16.95 10.45
CA ILE A 11 -12.01 -17.84 9.32
C ILE A 11 -13.11 -18.89 9.09
N LEU A 12 -13.77 -19.35 10.15
CA LEU A 12 -14.90 -20.28 10.12
C LEU A 12 -16.25 -19.61 9.87
N ASN A 13 -16.27 -18.29 9.61
CA ASN A 13 -17.48 -17.48 9.48
C ASN A 13 -18.34 -17.42 10.76
N ILE A 14 -17.73 -17.62 11.93
CA ILE A 14 -18.39 -17.52 13.24
C ILE A 14 -18.05 -16.17 13.86
N SER A 15 -18.92 -15.18 13.64
CA SER A 15 -18.69 -13.77 14.00
C SER A 15 -18.94 -13.45 15.47
N TRP A 16 -18.32 -14.21 16.39
CA TRP A 16 -18.40 -13.90 17.83
C TRP A 16 -17.76 -12.55 18.17
N GLY A 17 -16.71 -12.19 17.43
CA GLY A 17 -16.07 -10.88 17.54
C GLY A 17 -15.88 -10.22 16.18
N THR A 18 -16.27 -8.96 16.09
CA THR A 18 -15.99 -8.10 14.93
C THR A 18 -14.94 -7.06 15.30
N LEU A 19 -13.82 -7.05 14.57
CA LEU A 19 -12.75 -6.07 14.76
C LEU A 19 -13.29 -4.66 14.44
N GLN A 20 -13.13 -3.72 15.37
CA GLN A 20 -13.44 -2.32 15.15
C GLN A 20 -12.20 -1.63 14.58
N GLN A 21 -12.36 -0.89 13.48
CA GLN A 21 -11.29 -0.04 12.98
C GLN A 21 -11.21 1.22 13.85
N GLU A 22 -10.08 1.46 14.51
CA GLU A 22 -9.80 2.80 15.05
C GLU A 22 -9.51 3.75 13.89
N GLY A 23 -9.99 5.00 13.99
CA GLY A 23 -9.66 6.04 13.03
C GLY A 23 -8.17 6.37 13.09
N LYS A 24 -7.40 5.96 12.08
CA LYS A 24 -6.11 6.50 11.56
C LYS A 24 -5.09 7.16 12.53
N GLN A 25 -5.09 6.92 13.83
CA GLN A 25 -4.13 7.51 14.77
C GLN A 25 -3.84 6.59 15.96
N ASP A 26 -3.06 5.52 15.74
CA ASP A 26 -2.22 5.00 16.83
C ASP A 26 -0.97 4.33 16.23
N LYS A 27 0.06 5.15 15.99
CA LYS A 27 1.40 4.69 15.58
C LYS A 27 2.12 4.17 16.83
N GLY A 28 1.92 2.91 17.22
CA GLY A 28 2.85 2.33 18.20
C GLY A 28 2.54 0.99 18.84
N SER A 29 1.31 0.49 18.82
CA SER A 29 1.00 -0.80 19.46
C SER A 29 -0.16 -1.49 18.76
N PHE A 30 -0.04 -2.80 18.54
CA PHE A 30 -1.07 -3.66 17.93
C PHE A 30 -2.25 -3.78 18.91
N LYS A 31 -3.03 -2.71 19.07
CA LYS A 31 -4.26 -2.69 19.85
C LYS A 31 -5.38 -3.19 18.95
N GLU A 32 -5.96 -4.32 19.29
CA GLU A 32 -7.14 -4.84 18.61
C GLU A 32 -8.36 -4.51 19.47
N TYR A 33 -9.31 -3.77 18.90
CA TYR A 33 -10.59 -3.50 19.55
C TYR A 33 -11.64 -4.44 18.97
N TRP A 34 -12.25 -5.25 19.83
CA TRP A 34 -13.23 -6.23 19.43
C TRP A 34 -14.59 -5.90 20.02
N LYS A 35 -15.60 -5.81 19.15
CA LYS A 35 -16.99 -5.83 19.59
C LYS A 35 -17.44 -7.29 19.64
N LEU A 36 -17.76 -7.76 20.84
CA LEU A 36 -18.19 -9.13 21.07
C LEU A 36 -19.71 -9.17 21.25
N LYS A 37 -20.35 -10.14 20.60
CA LYS A 37 -21.77 -10.41 20.82
C LYS A 37 -21.97 -11.92 20.71
N TRP A 38 -22.23 -12.59 21.83
CA TRP A 38 -22.53 -14.01 21.81
C TRP A 38 -23.95 -14.25 21.26
N GLN A 39 -24.11 -15.32 20.49
CA GLN A 39 -25.39 -15.78 19.97
C GLN A 39 -25.47 -17.32 20.11
N PRO A 40 -26.64 -17.89 20.46
CA PRO A 40 -26.81 -19.34 20.62
C PRO A 40 -26.41 -20.15 19.37
N GLU A 41 -26.60 -19.59 18.18
CA GLU A 41 -26.32 -20.23 16.90
C GLU A 41 -24.83 -20.57 16.72
N PHE A 42 -23.93 -19.88 17.41
CA PHE A 42 -22.50 -20.18 17.33
C PHE A 42 -22.15 -21.57 17.85
N ALA A 43 -22.93 -22.13 18.78
CA ALA A 43 -22.74 -23.51 19.23
C ALA A 43 -23.02 -24.50 18.09
N ILE A 44 -24.04 -24.24 17.28
CA ILE A 44 -24.40 -25.06 16.11
C ILE A 44 -23.32 -24.90 15.03
N GLN A 45 -22.90 -23.68 14.73
CA GLN A 45 -21.85 -23.42 13.74
C GLN A 45 -20.51 -24.06 14.11
N LEU A 46 -20.17 -24.13 15.41
CA LEU A 46 -18.99 -24.86 15.89
C LEU A 46 -19.10 -26.37 15.66
N ILE A 47 -20.29 -26.95 15.84
CA ILE A 47 -20.54 -28.37 15.54
C ILE A 47 -20.44 -28.61 14.03
N GLU A 48 -21.02 -27.75 13.19
CA GLU A 48 -20.89 -27.85 11.73
C GLU A 48 -19.43 -27.75 11.28
N ALA A 49 -18.65 -26.89 11.94
CA ALA A 49 -17.23 -26.72 11.66
C ALA A 49 -16.39 -27.95 12.05
N SER A 50 -16.90 -28.86 12.89
CA SER A 50 -16.16 -30.08 13.24
C SER A 50 -15.90 -31.01 12.04
N ARG A 51 -16.56 -30.78 10.89
CA ARG A 51 -16.27 -31.48 9.64
C ARG A 51 -14.82 -31.34 9.17
N TRP A 52 -14.13 -30.26 9.58
CA TRP A 52 -12.75 -29.99 9.21
C TRP A 52 -11.73 -30.36 10.28
N GLY A 53 -12.16 -30.84 11.46
CA GLY A 53 -11.22 -31.16 12.54
C GLY A 53 -11.87 -31.20 13.91
N ASN A 54 -11.08 -31.62 14.90
CA ASN A 54 -11.54 -31.82 16.28
C ASN A 54 -11.19 -30.63 17.19
N THR A 55 -10.39 -29.69 16.71
CA THR A 55 -10.01 -28.47 17.44
C THR A 55 -10.24 -27.23 16.59
N VAL A 56 -10.52 -26.09 17.24
CA VAL A 56 -10.71 -24.81 16.52
C VAL A 56 -9.49 -24.45 15.65
N VAL A 57 -8.28 -24.84 16.06
CA VAL A 57 -7.06 -24.60 15.29
C VAL A 57 -7.04 -25.44 14.01
N GLU A 58 -7.20 -26.75 14.15
CA GLU A 58 -7.21 -27.70 13.03
C GLU A 58 -8.34 -27.38 12.04
N THR A 59 -9.56 -27.16 12.56
CA THR A 59 -10.74 -26.78 11.79
C THR A 59 -10.51 -25.49 11.00
N ALA A 60 -9.93 -24.44 11.61
CA ALA A 60 -9.61 -23.19 10.93
C ALA A 60 -8.50 -23.37 9.88
N THR A 61 -7.46 -24.15 10.18
CA THR A 61 -6.39 -24.50 9.23
C THR A 61 -6.97 -25.19 7.99
N ASN A 62 -7.74 -26.26 8.17
CA ASN A 62 -8.29 -27.05 7.07
C ASN A 62 -9.31 -26.27 6.24
N CYS A 63 -10.17 -25.48 6.90
CA CYS A 63 -11.09 -24.57 6.21
C CYS A 63 -10.33 -23.52 5.36
N MET A 64 -9.25 -22.96 5.88
CA MET A 64 -8.41 -22.01 5.15
C MET A 64 -7.70 -22.65 3.96
N LEU A 65 -7.16 -23.87 4.12
CA LEU A 65 -6.53 -24.61 3.02
C LEU A 65 -7.54 -24.97 1.92
N GLU A 66 -8.77 -25.33 2.29
CA GLU A 66 -9.85 -25.54 1.32
C GLU A 66 -10.18 -24.26 0.55
N LYS A 67 -10.33 -23.12 1.25
CA LYS A 67 -10.53 -21.80 0.63
C LYS A 67 -9.36 -21.44 -0.30
N ALA A 68 -8.13 -21.75 0.09
CA ALA A 68 -6.95 -21.50 -0.74
C ALA A 68 -6.98 -22.35 -2.02
N ASN A 69 -7.38 -23.62 -1.94
CA ASN A 69 -7.50 -24.51 -3.09
C ASN A 69 -8.55 -24.04 -4.10
N GLN A 70 -9.62 -23.39 -3.63
CA GLN A 70 -10.69 -22.86 -4.47
C GLN A 70 -10.36 -21.49 -5.09
N ASN A 71 -9.26 -20.84 -4.69
CA ASN A 71 -8.95 -19.48 -5.11
C ASN A 71 -7.57 -19.37 -5.78
N GLU A 72 -7.53 -18.95 -7.04
CA GLU A 72 -6.27 -18.79 -7.80
C GLU A 72 -5.73 -17.36 -7.79
N GLN A 73 -6.47 -16.39 -7.24
CA GLN A 73 -6.07 -14.99 -7.28
C GLN A 73 -4.97 -14.71 -6.26
N ILE A 74 -3.84 -14.19 -6.74
CA ILE A 74 -2.65 -13.89 -5.93
C ILE A 74 -2.96 -13.01 -4.70
N VAL A 75 -3.82 -11.99 -4.87
CA VAL A 75 -4.21 -11.07 -3.79
C VAL A 75 -5.05 -11.79 -2.73
N ALA A 76 -5.94 -12.70 -3.13
CA ALA A 76 -6.71 -13.47 -2.18
C ALA A 76 -5.83 -14.46 -1.40
N ILE A 77 -4.83 -15.05 -2.06
CA ILE A 77 -3.89 -15.99 -1.41
C ILE A 77 -3.04 -15.26 -0.36
N VAL A 78 -2.50 -14.06 -0.66
CA VAL A 78 -1.71 -13.31 0.33
C VAL A 78 -2.58 -12.82 1.50
N GLN A 79 -3.86 -12.53 1.27
CA GLN A 79 -4.82 -12.20 2.34
C GLN A 79 -5.09 -13.41 3.24
N LEU A 80 -5.22 -14.62 2.69
CA LEU A 80 -5.31 -15.85 3.48
C LEU A 80 -4.05 -16.07 4.32
N LEU A 81 -2.86 -15.78 3.77
CA LEU A 81 -1.60 -15.84 4.50
C LEU A 81 -1.54 -14.81 5.65
N GLU A 82 -2.05 -13.60 5.44
CA GLU A 82 -2.17 -12.60 6.52
C GLU A 82 -3.15 -13.06 7.62
N GLN A 83 -4.30 -13.63 7.23
CA GLN A 83 -5.25 -14.21 8.18
C GLN A 83 -4.63 -15.37 8.97
N ALA A 84 -3.85 -16.24 8.33
CA ALA A 84 -3.12 -17.32 8.98
C ALA A 84 -2.17 -16.78 10.05
N MET A 85 -1.48 -15.67 9.76
CA MET A 85 -0.59 -14.99 10.70
C MET A 85 -1.33 -14.45 11.93
N LEU A 86 -2.49 -13.82 11.72
CA LEU A 86 -3.29 -13.26 12.81
C LEU A 86 -3.92 -14.36 13.68
N ALA A 87 -4.33 -15.46 13.05
CA ALA A 87 -4.92 -16.64 13.69
C ALA A 87 -3.88 -17.63 14.25
N ASP A 88 -2.57 -17.41 14.02
CA ASP A 88 -1.48 -18.30 14.44
C ASP A 88 -1.71 -19.75 13.94
N LEU A 89 -1.95 -19.89 12.63
CA LEU A 89 -2.20 -21.15 11.92
C LEU A 89 -0.95 -21.60 11.15
N ASN A 90 0.10 -21.94 11.89
CA ASN A 90 1.44 -22.17 11.32
C ASN A 90 1.48 -23.31 10.29
N GLU A 91 0.65 -24.35 10.46
CA GLU A 91 0.56 -25.48 9.52
C GLU A 91 0.05 -25.06 8.12
N ALA A 92 -0.74 -23.98 8.02
CA ALA A 92 -1.24 -23.48 6.75
C ALA A 92 -0.16 -22.73 5.93
N PHE A 93 0.88 -22.20 6.58
CA PHE A 93 1.83 -21.28 5.94
C PHE A 93 2.58 -21.91 4.78
N THR A 94 3.09 -23.13 4.94
CA THR A 94 3.88 -23.79 3.89
C THR A 94 3.07 -23.90 2.60
N VAL A 95 1.84 -24.44 2.70
CA VAL A 95 0.94 -24.61 1.54
C VAL A 95 0.55 -23.26 0.93
N LEU A 96 0.26 -22.26 1.76
CA LEU A 96 -0.12 -20.92 1.29
C LEU A 96 1.03 -20.19 0.60
N ILE A 97 2.26 -20.31 1.10
CA ILE A 97 3.46 -19.72 0.49
C ILE A 97 3.75 -20.38 -0.85
N ASP A 98 3.70 -21.71 -0.93
CA ASP A 98 3.90 -22.46 -2.18
C ASP A 98 2.86 -22.03 -3.23
N LYS A 99 1.60 -21.92 -2.81
CA LYS A 99 0.51 -21.46 -3.68
C LYS A 99 0.69 -20.00 -4.09
N LEU A 100 1.16 -19.15 -3.20
CA LEU A 100 1.43 -17.74 -3.48
C LEU A 100 2.57 -17.59 -4.49
N GLN A 101 3.65 -18.38 -4.37
CA GLN A 101 4.73 -18.42 -5.34
C GLN A 101 4.24 -18.89 -6.72
N ALA A 102 3.43 -19.97 -6.77
CA ALA A 102 2.86 -20.46 -8.01
C ALA A 102 1.90 -19.46 -8.67
N ALA A 103 1.16 -18.66 -7.89
CA ALA A 103 0.30 -17.60 -8.40
C ALA A 103 1.13 -16.38 -8.85
N ALA A 104 2.17 -16.01 -8.10
CA ALA A 104 3.10 -14.94 -8.45
C ALA A 104 3.76 -15.18 -9.81
N ALA A 105 4.21 -16.41 -10.08
CA ALA A 105 4.82 -16.78 -11.36
C ALA A 105 3.93 -16.49 -12.59
N ARG A 106 2.61 -16.46 -12.44
CA ARG A 106 1.62 -16.25 -13.52
C ARG A 106 1.04 -14.84 -13.56
N ALA A 107 1.09 -14.09 -12.46
CA ALA A 107 0.48 -12.77 -12.36
C ALA A 107 1.23 -11.74 -13.21
N GLN A 108 0.54 -10.99 -14.06
CA GLN A 108 1.15 -9.95 -14.93
C GLN A 108 0.90 -8.52 -14.44
N ASP A 109 -0.17 -8.33 -13.67
CA ASP A 109 -0.59 -7.03 -13.14
C ASP A 109 0.34 -6.56 -12.02
N VAL A 110 1.15 -5.53 -12.31
CA VAL A 110 2.14 -5.00 -11.36
C VAL A 110 1.51 -4.43 -10.10
N PHE A 111 0.31 -3.84 -10.17
CA PHE A 111 -0.34 -3.25 -9.00
C PHE A 111 -0.77 -4.33 -8.01
N ARG A 112 -1.22 -5.49 -8.52
CA ARG A 112 -1.44 -6.68 -7.67
C ARG A 112 -0.15 -7.21 -7.07
N LEU A 113 0.95 -7.21 -7.81
CA LEU A 113 2.26 -7.61 -7.26
C LEU A 113 2.70 -6.67 -6.13
N MET A 114 2.46 -5.36 -6.26
CA MET A 114 2.74 -4.38 -5.21
C MET A 114 1.89 -4.62 -3.95
N GLN A 115 0.60 -4.95 -4.11
CA GLN A 115 -0.27 -5.33 -2.99
C GLN A 115 0.24 -6.59 -2.27
N VAL A 116 0.69 -7.58 -3.04
CA VAL A 116 1.24 -8.83 -2.49
C VAL A 116 2.57 -8.60 -1.80
N PHE A 117 3.46 -7.81 -2.38
CA PHE A 117 4.73 -7.42 -1.76
C PHE A 117 4.49 -6.75 -0.41
N THR A 118 3.65 -5.70 -0.38
CA THR A 118 3.39 -4.92 0.84
C THR A 118 2.79 -5.77 1.96
N THR A 119 1.85 -6.64 1.63
CA THR A 119 1.25 -7.59 2.59
C THR A 119 2.29 -8.61 3.06
N SER A 120 3.13 -9.12 2.16
CA SER A 120 4.20 -10.08 2.50
C SER A 120 5.24 -9.49 3.45
N VAL A 121 5.65 -8.23 3.26
CA VAL A 121 6.55 -7.53 4.18
C VAL A 121 5.93 -7.37 5.57
N ARG A 122 4.63 -7.04 5.64
CA ARG A 122 3.91 -6.98 6.92
C ARG A 122 3.90 -8.35 7.62
N ILE A 123 3.63 -9.42 6.87
CA ILE A 123 3.64 -10.80 7.39
C ILE A 123 5.03 -11.17 7.91
N LEU A 124 6.09 -10.84 7.17
CA LEU A 124 7.47 -11.09 7.58
C LEU A 124 7.84 -10.32 8.87
N ARG A 125 7.42 -9.06 8.98
CA ARG A 125 7.71 -8.21 10.14
C ARG A 125 6.98 -8.64 11.42
N TYR A 126 5.71 -9.04 11.29
CA TYR A 126 4.83 -9.29 12.45
C TYR A 126 4.53 -10.77 12.70
N GLY A 127 4.95 -11.65 11.78
CA GLY A 127 4.83 -13.08 11.87
C GLY A 127 5.83 -13.67 12.87
N SER A 128 5.42 -14.75 13.53
CA SER A 128 6.34 -15.53 14.36
C SER A 128 7.25 -16.35 13.45
N VAL A 129 8.49 -15.90 13.26
CA VAL A 129 9.53 -16.55 12.42
C VAL A 129 9.81 -18.00 12.85
N ARG A 130 9.42 -18.38 14.07
CA ARG A 130 9.77 -19.67 14.69
C ARG A 130 8.97 -20.88 14.19
N ALA A 131 7.90 -20.68 13.42
CA ALA A 131 6.95 -21.76 13.11
C ALA A 131 6.70 -22.01 11.62
N TRP A 132 7.26 -21.20 10.72
CA TRP A 132 7.13 -21.35 9.27
C TRP A 132 8.40 -20.84 8.57
N ASN A 133 8.65 -21.33 7.36
CA ASN A 133 9.87 -21.01 6.61
C ASN A 133 9.83 -19.57 6.07
N ALA A 134 10.29 -18.62 6.90
CA ALA A 134 10.39 -17.21 6.51
C ALA A 134 11.31 -16.97 5.30
N ALA A 135 12.28 -17.86 5.05
CA ALA A 135 13.16 -17.74 3.89
C ALA A 135 12.38 -17.89 2.58
N SER A 136 11.38 -18.77 2.50
CA SER A 136 10.55 -18.92 1.28
C SER A 136 9.76 -17.65 0.96
N LEU A 137 9.28 -16.93 1.99
CA LEU A 137 8.59 -15.65 1.79
C LEU A 137 9.57 -14.53 1.41
N GLN A 138 10.77 -14.52 2.00
CA GLN A 138 11.82 -13.58 1.61
C GLN A 138 12.19 -13.77 0.13
N THR A 139 12.41 -15.01 -0.32
CA THR A 139 12.70 -15.30 -1.73
C THR A 139 11.58 -14.79 -2.65
N LEU A 140 10.32 -14.91 -2.24
CA LEU A 140 9.20 -14.36 -3.01
C LEU A 140 9.26 -12.82 -3.04
N ILE A 141 9.54 -12.16 -1.92
CA ILE A 141 9.69 -10.70 -1.83
C ILE A 141 10.79 -10.22 -2.79
N ASP A 142 11.93 -10.90 -2.81
CA ASP A 142 13.06 -10.57 -3.68
C ASP A 142 12.66 -10.70 -5.18
N GLN A 143 11.97 -11.79 -5.54
CA GLN A 143 11.47 -12.00 -6.90
C GLN A 143 10.40 -10.96 -7.32
N LEU A 144 9.49 -10.60 -6.41
CA LEU A 144 8.49 -9.57 -6.66
C LEU A 144 9.16 -8.22 -6.86
N MET A 145 10.19 -7.90 -6.08
CA MET A 145 10.90 -6.63 -6.17
C MET A 145 11.43 -6.38 -7.59
N VAL A 146 12.16 -7.36 -8.15
CA VAL A 146 12.72 -7.27 -9.51
C VAL A 146 11.63 -7.05 -10.55
N ARG A 147 10.50 -7.75 -10.43
CA ARG A 147 9.41 -7.66 -11.40
C ARG A 147 8.66 -6.34 -11.31
N ILE A 148 8.45 -5.84 -10.09
CA ILE A 148 7.78 -4.57 -9.84
C ILE A 148 8.63 -3.42 -10.40
N THR A 149 9.93 -3.37 -10.11
CA THR A 149 10.79 -2.27 -10.55
C THR A 149 10.92 -2.19 -12.06
N VAL A 150 10.94 -3.33 -12.74
CA VAL A 150 10.99 -3.40 -14.22
C VAL A 150 9.65 -3.00 -14.86
N ALA A 151 8.52 -3.44 -14.30
CA ALA A 151 7.21 -3.25 -14.93
C ALA A 151 6.55 -1.89 -14.59
N LEU A 152 6.91 -1.28 -13.45
CA LEU A 152 6.23 -0.09 -12.94
C LEU A 152 6.23 1.10 -13.92
N PRO A 153 7.37 1.50 -14.53
CA PRO A 153 7.39 2.66 -15.43
C PRO A 153 6.39 2.53 -16.58
N ALA A 154 6.33 1.35 -17.20
CA ALA A 154 5.41 1.07 -18.30
C ALA A 154 3.95 1.04 -17.84
N ALA A 155 3.67 0.50 -16.65
CA ALA A 155 2.31 0.40 -16.12
C ALA A 155 1.72 1.75 -15.69
N CYS A 156 2.55 2.76 -15.43
CA CYS A 156 2.10 4.11 -15.07
C CYS A 156 1.92 5.05 -16.27
N SER A 157 2.16 4.58 -17.50
CA SER A 157 1.97 5.37 -18.70
C SER A 157 0.50 5.42 -19.13
N ARG A 158 0.00 6.61 -19.49
CA ARG A 158 -1.35 6.82 -20.07
C ARG A 158 -2.51 6.27 -19.21
N ILE A 159 -2.40 6.42 -17.90
CA ILE A 159 -3.46 6.06 -16.96
C ILE A 159 -4.46 7.23 -16.78
N ASP A 160 -5.70 6.90 -16.41
CA ASP A 160 -6.74 7.88 -16.07
C ASP A 160 -6.63 8.39 -14.62
N ASP A 161 -7.46 9.37 -14.28
CA ASP A 161 -7.46 10.06 -12.99
C ASP A 161 -7.77 9.11 -11.81
N ASP A 162 -8.71 8.16 -11.99
CA ASP A 162 -9.09 7.21 -10.96
C ASP A 162 -7.94 6.22 -10.67
N LEU A 163 -7.35 5.66 -11.72
CA LEU A 163 -6.20 4.78 -11.61
C LEU A 163 -4.99 5.51 -11.03
N ALA A 164 -4.76 6.79 -11.37
CA ALA A 164 -3.64 7.56 -10.82
C ALA A 164 -3.68 7.65 -9.30
N ALA A 165 -4.86 7.87 -8.70
CA ALA A 165 -5.01 7.93 -7.24
C ALA A 165 -4.71 6.56 -6.58
N GLU A 166 -5.13 5.46 -7.22
CA GLU A 166 -4.79 4.10 -6.78
C GLU A 166 -3.29 3.82 -6.88
N VAL A 167 -2.66 4.22 -7.98
CA VAL A 167 -1.22 4.07 -8.21
C VAL A 167 -0.41 4.83 -7.16
N VAL A 168 -0.76 6.07 -6.83
CA VAL A 168 -0.10 6.81 -5.74
C VAL A 168 -0.20 6.06 -4.42
N THR A 169 -1.35 5.44 -4.13
CA THR A 169 -1.53 4.62 -2.93
C THR A 169 -0.64 3.36 -2.97
N HIS A 170 -0.53 2.69 -4.11
CA HIS A 170 0.35 1.54 -4.29
C HIS A 170 1.83 1.92 -4.13
N ILE A 171 2.29 3.00 -4.77
CA ILE A 171 3.67 3.49 -4.68
C ILE A 171 4.00 3.83 -3.22
N ARG A 172 3.10 4.51 -2.50
CA ARG A 172 3.30 4.84 -1.09
C ARG A 172 3.46 3.60 -0.22
N ASN A 173 2.50 2.67 -0.32
CA ASN A 173 2.51 1.47 0.51
C ASN A 173 3.77 0.61 0.22
N LEU A 174 4.17 0.52 -1.05
CA LEU A 174 5.38 -0.18 -1.46
C LEU A 174 6.64 0.52 -0.93
N HIS A 175 6.72 1.84 -1.05
CA HIS A 175 7.84 2.62 -0.52
C HIS A 175 8.02 2.38 0.99
N ASP A 176 6.93 2.49 1.76
CA ASP A 176 6.95 2.25 3.21
C ASP A 176 7.38 0.82 3.56
N ALA A 177 6.92 -0.18 2.79
CA ALA A 177 7.33 -1.57 2.95
C ALA A 177 8.84 -1.76 2.67
N ILE A 178 9.37 -1.13 1.61
CA ILE A 178 10.80 -1.18 1.28
C ILE A 178 11.65 -0.48 2.36
N GLN A 179 11.21 0.67 2.87
CA GLN A 179 11.89 1.33 4.00
C GLN A 179 11.87 0.47 5.26
N THR A 180 10.80 -0.30 5.47
CA THR A 180 10.65 -1.21 6.61
C THR A 180 11.61 -2.40 6.55
N LEU A 181 11.88 -2.94 5.36
CA LEU A 181 12.83 -4.05 5.18
C LEU A 181 14.30 -3.63 5.42
N GLN A 182 14.64 -2.36 5.20
CA GLN A 182 16.00 -1.83 5.35
C GLN A 182 17.08 -2.57 4.55
N GLN A 183 16.71 -3.15 3.40
CA GLN A 183 17.65 -3.83 2.49
C GLN A 183 18.13 -2.87 1.40
N THR A 184 19.44 -2.62 1.36
CA THR A 184 20.06 -1.65 0.44
C THR A 184 19.81 -1.99 -1.02
N GLU A 185 19.84 -3.27 -1.40
CA GLU A 185 19.61 -3.71 -2.78
C GLU A 185 18.20 -3.34 -3.27
N HIS A 186 17.18 -3.63 -2.46
CA HIS A 186 15.80 -3.23 -2.76
C HIS A 186 15.64 -1.72 -2.82
N GLN A 187 16.26 -0.98 -1.90
CA GLN A 187 16.20 0.49 -1.93
C GLN A 187 16.81 1.06 -3.21
N THR A 188 17.96 0.55 -3.64
CA THR A 188 18.62 0.97 -4.88
C THR A 188 17.73 0.69 -6.10
N ALA A 189 17.26 -0.54 -6.26
CA ALA A 189 16.39 -0.92 -7.37
C ALA A 189 15.08 -0.11 -7.40
N TRP A 190 14.55 0.24 -6.22
CA TRP A 190 13.36 1.08 -6.10
C TRP A 190 13.60 2.51 -6.60
N TYR A 191 14.68 3.16 -6.15
CA TYR A 191 14.97 4.53 -6.58
C TYR A 191 15.34 4.59 -8.06
N GLU A 192 15.99 3.56 -8.61
CA GLU A 192 16.24 3.45 -10.06
C GLU A 192 14.92 3.37 -10.85
N ALA A 193 13.95 2.57 -10.39
CA ALA A 193 12.63 2.51 -11.02
C ALA A 193 11.87 3.84 -10.93
N LEU A 194 11.96 4.55 -9.79
CA LEU A 194 11.39 5.89 -9.64
C LEU A 194 12.06 6.92 -10.56
N GLN A 195 13.38 6.84 -10.76
CA GLN A 195 14.09 7.69 -11.72
C GLN A 195 13.69 7.40 -13.17
N GLN A 196 13.49 6.13 -13.53
CA GLN A 196 12.95 5.77 -14.84
C GLN A 196 11.53 6.30 -15.05
N LEU A 197 10.69 6.23 -14.02
CA LEU A 197 9.33 6.76 -14.05
C LEU A 197 9.33 8.30 -14.15
N GLU A 198 10.23 9.00 -13.46
CA GLU A 198 10.40 10.46 -13.61
C GLU A 198 10.86 10.85 -15.03
N ALA A 199 11.68 10.01 -15.67
CA ALA A 199 12.11 10.23 -17.05
C ALA A 199 11.06 9.82 -18.11
N THR A 200 9.99 9.12 -17.72
CA THR A 200 8.95 8.65 -18.64
C THR A 200 8.01 9.78 -19.04
N THR A 201 7.71 9.89 -20.34
CA THR A 201 6.70 10.81 -20.86
C THR A 201 5.29 10.22 -20.68
N GLU A 202 4.27 11.08 -20.55
CA GLU A 202 2.86 10.68 -20.44
C GLU A 202 2.50 9.93 -19.15
N VAL A 203 3.20 10.25 -18.05
CA VAL A 203 2.80 9.86 -16.68
C VAL A 203 1.75 10.85 -16.19
N HIS A 204 0.73 10.35 -15.48
CA HIS A 204 -0.28 11.22 -14.89
C HIS A 204 0.36 12.19 -13.88
N PRO A 205 0.01 13.50 -13.89
CA PRO A 205 0.65 14.53 -13.06
C PRO A 205 0.68 14.19 -11.56
N GLN A 206 -0.38 13.57 -11.03
CA GLN A 206 -0.42 13.17 -9.63
C GLN A 206 0.63 12.10 -9.27
N VAL A 207 0.87 11.13 -10.17
CA VAL A 207 1.91 10.11 -9.97
C VAL A 207 3.28 10.76 -10.09
N GLU A 208 3.49 11.60 -11.11
CA GLU A 208 4.73 12.35 -11.33
C GLU A 208 5.12 13.19 -10.10
N GLY A 209 4.19 14.00 -9.59
CA GLY A 209 4.42 14.83 -8.41
C GLY A 209 4.84 14.00 -7.19
N TYR A 210 4.21 12.85 -6.96
CA TYR A 210 4.55 11.98 -5.84
C TYR A 210 5.91 11.29 -6.01
N VAL A 211 6.25 10.86 -7.23
CA VAL A 211 7.56 10.27 -7.56
C VAL A 211 8.69 11.27 -7.33
N ILE A 212 8.51 12.51 -7.81
CA ILE A 212 9.47 13.60 -7.59
C ILE A 212 9.63 13.87 -6.11
N ARG A 213 8.52 13.87 -5.35
CA ARG A 213 8.58 14.06 -3.90
C ARG A 213 9.43 12.99 -3.22
N LEU A 214 9.23 11.71 -3.56
CA LEU A 214 10.02 10.61 -3.00
C LEU A 214 11.51 10.70 -3.33
N LEU A 215 11.85 11.09 -4.56
CA LEU A 215 13.24 11.29 -4.99
C LEU A 215 13.87 12.51 -4.29
N PHE A 216 13.11 13.58 -4.11
CA PHE A 216 13.54 14.80 -3.43
C PHE A 216 13.81 14.55 -1.94
N ASP A 217 12.89 13.90 -1.23
CA ASP A 217 13.04 13.57 0.19
C ASP A 217 14.30 12.70 0.46
N LYS A 218 14.75 11.95 -0.56
CA LYS A 218 15.95 11.10 -0.50
C LYS A 218 17.17 11.74 -1.16
N GLN A 219 17.11 13.04 -1.45
CA GLN A 219 18.19 13.84 -2.05
C GLN A 219 18.72 13.26 -3.37
N ARG A 220 17.87 12.52 -4.10
CA ARG A 220 18.16 12.00 -5.44
C ARG A 220 17.87 13.03 -6.53
N LEU A 221 17.06 14.04 -6.22
CA LEU A 221 16.86 15.25 -7.01
C LEU A 221 17.36 16.45 -6.23
N LEU A 222 18.07 17.35 -6.91
CA LEU A 222 18.50 18.62 -6.34
C LEU A 222 17.31 19.59 -6.26
N PRO A 223 17.27 20.50 -5.27
CA PRO A 223 16.20 21.51 -5.16
C PRO A 223 15.95 22.28 -6.46
N VAL A 224 17.00 22.71 -7.14
CA VAL A 224 16.91 23.43 -8.44
C VAL A 224 16.20 22.61 -9.53
N ALA A 225 16.37 21.28 -9.54
CA ALA A 225 15.69 20.43 -10.50
C ALA A 225 14.19 20.32 -10.19
N VAL A 226 13.82 20.23 -8.91
CA VAL A 226 12.42 20.21 -8.46
C VAL A 226 11.75 21.55 -8.71
N GLU A 227 12.44 22.66 -8.42
CA GLU A 227 11.97 24.02 -8.70
C GLU A 227 11.69 24.20 -10.20
N LYS A 228 12.62 23.81 -11.07
CA LYS A 228 12.43 23.88 -12.52
C LYS A 228 11.23 23.06 -12.99
N ARG A 229 11.01 21.89 -12.37
CA ARG A 229 9.84 21.06 -12.65
C ARG A 229 8.54 21.72 -12.19
N MET A 230 8.51 22.29 -10.99
CA MET A 230 7.37 23.08 -10.50
C MET A 230 7.06 24.25 -11.43
N GLN A 231 8.08 25.04 -11.82
CA GLN A 231 7.90 26.15 -12.77
C GLN A 231 7.32 25.69 -14.11
N PHE A 232 7.76 24.55 -14.62
CA PHE A 232 7.19 23.96 -15.83
C PHE A 232 5.72 23.56 -15.61
N THR A 233 5.43 22.82 -14.53
CA THR A 233 4.08 22.36 -14.16
C THR A 233 3.10 23.52 -14.05
N PHE A 234 3.52 24.61 -13.39
CA PHE A 234 2.69 25.80 -13.14
C PHE A 234 2.74 26.85 -14.25
N SER A 235 3.40 26.54 -15.38
CA SER A 235 3.44 27.46 -16.52
C SER A 235 2.05 27.66 -17.14
N LYS A 236 1.83 28.83 -17.75
CA LYS A 236 0.55 29.19 -18.41
C LYS A 236 0.14 28.23 -19.54
N GLY A 237 1.05 27.40 -20.05
CA GLY A 237 0.78 26.44 -21.11
C GLY A 237 0.06 25.18 -20.64
N ASN A 238 0.07 24.90 -19.32
CA ASN A 238 -0.62 23.75 -18.73
C ASN A 238 -2.00 24.16 -18.21
N SER A 239 -2.93 23.20 -18.18
CA SER A 239 -4.23 23.44 -17.57
C SER A 239 -4.10 23.60 -16.05
N PRO A 240 -4.94 24.44 -15.41
CA PRO A 240 -4.99 24.54 -13.94
C PRO A 240 -5.21 23.18 -13.27
N LEU A 241 -6.02 22.31 -13.88
CA LEU A 241 -6.29 20.95 -13.40
C LEU A 241 -5.03 20.07 -13.38
N TYR A 242 -4.21 20.12 -14.43
CA TYR A 242 -2.92 19.41 -14.47
C TYR A 242 -2.01 19.84 -13.31
N ALA A 243 -1.89 21.15 -13.08
CA ALA A 243 -1.12 21.71 -11.97
C ALA A 243 -1.64 21.24 -10.59
N THR A 244 -2.96 21.18 -10.39
CA THR A 244 -3.53 20.70 -9.14
C THR A 244 -3.27 19.22 -8.88
N TYR A 245 -3.39 18.37 -9.90
CA TYR A 245 -3.07 16.95 -9.74
C TYR A 245 -1.61 16.75 -9.37
N TRP A 246 -0.70 17.46 -10.03
CA TRP A 246 0.72 17.40 -9.73
C TRP A 246 1.00 17.84 -8.29
N LEU A 247 0.41 18.95 -7.87
CA LEU A 247 0.57 19.47 -6.51
C LEU A 247 0.02 18.50 -5.45
N GLU A 248 -1.13 17.87 -5.71
CA GLU A 248 -1.70 16.85 -4.82
C GLU A 248 -0.74 15.66 -4.65
N GLY A 249 -0.12 15.20 -5.74
CA GLY A 249 0.93 14.19 -5.69
C GLY A 249 2.16 14.63 -4.89
N PHE A 250 2.67 15.83 -5.18
CA PHE A 250 3.90 16.35 -4.58
C PHE A 250 3.78 16.63 -3.07
N LEU A 251 2.60 17.07 -2.64
CA LEU A 251 2.31 17.36 -1.23
C LEU A 251 1.76 16.15 -0.46
N GLN A 252 1.68 14.99 -1.08
CA GLN A 252 1.13 13.78 -0.46
C GLN A 252 1.83 13.49 0.88
N GLY A 253 1.03 13.44 1.95
CA GLY A 253 1.47 13.08 3.31
C GLY A 253 2.00 14.22 4.16
N SER A 254 2.56 15.30 3.59
CA SER A 254 2.97 16.50 4.34
C SER A 254 3.37 17.67 3.45
N GLY A 255 2.79 18.85 3.70
CA GLY A 255 3.18 20.12 3.09
C GLY A 255 4.36 20.82 3.74
N LEU A 256 4.97 20.24 4.79
CA LEU A 256 6.15 20.83 5.46
C LEU A 256 7.32 21.07 4.49
N VAL A 257 7.37 20.35 3.37
CA VAL A 257 8.37 20.57 2.31
C VAL A 257 8.38 22.02 1.82
N LEU A 258 7.22 22.66 1.72
CA LEU A 258 7.11 24.06 1.29
C LEU A 258 7.61 25.02 2.36
N ILE A 259 7.54 24.64 3.64
CA ILE A 259 8.06 25.45 4.74
C ILE A 259 9.59 25.36 4.80
N TYR A 260 10.15 24.18 4.55
CA TYR A 260 11.61 23.98 4.57
C TYR A 260 12.31 24.49 3.30
N HIS A 261 11.60 24.60 2.19
CA HIS A 261 12.14 25.03 0.89
C HIS A 261 11.39 26.25 0.37
N GLN A 262 11.90 27.43 0.74
CA GLN A 262 11.29 28.72 0.40
C GLN A 262 11.17 28.92 -1.11
N GLU A 263 12.14 28.42 -1.88
CA GLU A 263 12.13 28.43 -3.34
C GLU A 263 10.90 27.71 -3.93
N LEU A 264 10.50 26.56 -3.37
CA LEU A 264 9.33 25.81 -3.83
C LEU A 264 8.03 26.50 -3.43
N TRP A 265 8.01 27.12 -2.24
CA TRP A 265 6.88 27.95 -1.80
C TRP A 265 6.67 29.15 -2.72
N GLN A 266 7.74 29.86 -3.09
CA GLN A 266 7.65 31.03 -3.97
C GLN A 266 7.05 30.68 -5.33
N VAL A 267 7.45 29.55 -5.94
CA VAL A 267 6.86 29.11 -7.21
C VAL A 267 5.35 28.86 -7.08
N LEU A 268 4.90 28.26 -5.99
CA LEU A 268 3.48 28.02 -5.74
C LEU A 268 2.71 29.33 -5.50
N ASP A 269 3.26 30.23 -4.69
CA ASP A 269 2.66 31.53 -4.36
C ASP A 269 2.49 32.40 -5.61
N GLU A 270 3.54 32.48 -6.44
CA GLU A 270 3.50 33.19 -7.71
C GLU A 270 2.46 32.60 -8.66
N TRP A 271 2.35 31.27 -8.76
CA TRP A 271 1.33 30.63 -9.59
C TRP A 271 -0.07 31.01 -9.13
N VAL A 272 -0.37 30.88 -7.83
CA VAL A 272 -1.69 31.24 -7.27
C VAL A 272 -2.02 32.72 -7.52
N HIS A 273 -1.03 33.61 -7.37
CA HIS A 273 -1.22 35.05 -7.59
C HIS A 273 -1.58 35.41 -9.03
N HIS A 274 -1.14 34.61 -10.00
CA HIS A 274 -1.37 34.86 -11.43
C HIS A 274 -2.56 34.08 -12.01
N LEU A 275 -3.30 33.31 -11.19
CA LEU A 275 -4.52 32.65 -11.63
C LEU A 275 -5.65 33.66 -11.84
N GLU A 276 -6.31 33.58 -12.99
CA GLU A 276 -7.56 34.28 -13.24
C GLU A 276 -8.67 33.76 -12.32
N GLU A 277 -9.64 34.60 -11.96
CA GLU A 277 -10.70 34.28 -11.00
C GLU A 277 -11.46 32.99 -11.34
N ALA A 278 -11.80 32.78 -12.61
CA ALA A 278 -12.48 31.56 -13.07
C ALA A 278 -11.65 30.29 -12.82
N ASN A 279 -10.36 30.34 -13.15
CA ASN A 279 -9.42 29.23 -12.93
C ASN A 279 -9.18 29.00 -11.44
N PHE A 280 -9.10 30.07 -10.65
CA PHE A 280 -8.95 29.99 -9.20
C PHE A 280 -10.14 29.25 -8.56
N LEU A 281 -11.37 29.61 -8.92
CA LEU A 281 -12.57 28.94 -8.40
C LEU A 281 -12.61 27.45 -8.74
N GLU A 282 -12.08 27.05 -9.90
CA GLU A 282 -11.99 25.66 -10.32
C GLU A 282 -10.97 24.86 -9.48
N VAL A 283 -9.81 25.44 -9.17
CA VAL A 283 -8.71 24.72 -8.48
C VAL A 283 -8.82 24.74 -6.95
N VAL A 284 -9.46 25.75 -6.36
CA VAL A 284 -9.53 25.95 -4.90
C VAL A 284 -10.02 24.72 -4.13
N PRO A 285 -11.05 23.97 -4.56
CA PRO A 285 -11.47 22.75 -3.87
C PRO A 285 -10.36 21.70 -3.77
N MET A 286 -9.58 21.52 -4.85
CA MET A 286 -8.47 20.56 -4.91
C MET A 286 -7.28 21.05 -4.09
N LEU A 287 -6.96 22.34 -4.15
CA LEU A 287 -5.95 22.95 -3.27
C LEU A 287 -6.34 22.72 -1.81
N ARG A 288 -7.56 23.05 -1.42
CA ARG A 288 -8.06 22.80 -0.06
C ARG A 288 -7.92 21.33 0.33
N ARG A 289 -8.23 20.40 -0.56
CA ARG A 289 -8.05 18.95 -0.31
C ARG A 289 -6.59 18.62 -0.05
N ALA A 290 -5.67 19.06 -0.91
CA ALA A 290 -4.23 18.82 -0.77
C ALA A 290 -3.71 19.31 0.59
N PHE A 291 -4.11 20.52 1.02
CA PHE A 291 -3.69 21.11 2.30
C PHE A 291 -4.45 20.56 3.53
N SER A 292 -5.67 20.05 3.37
CA SER A 292 -6.51 19.60 4.50
C SER A 292 -6.02 18.35 5.22
N THR A 293 -5.14 17.58 4.59
CA THR A 293 -4.63 16.31 5.13
C THR A 293 -3.42 16.49 6.05
N PHE A 294 -2.92 17.71 6.20
CA PHE A 294 -1.75 17.99 7.04
C PHE A 294 -2.14 17.97 8.52
N SER A 295 -1.30 17.35 9.35
CA SER A 295 -1.43 17.44 10.79
C SER A 295 -1.27 18.90 11.22
N ALA A 296 -2.09 19.34 12.18
CA ALA A 296 -1.84 20.60 12.86
C ALA A 296 -0.41 20.59 13.43
N ALA A 297 0.30 21.71 13.24
CA ALA A 297 1.65 21.91 13.76
C ALA A 297 1.67 21.95 15.28
#